data_AF-T1CJX6-F1
#
_entry.id   AF-T1CJX6-F1
#
_cell.length_a   1.000
_cell.length_b   1.000
_cell.length_c   1.000
_cell.angle_alpha   90.00
_cell.angle_beta   90.00
_cell.angle_gamma   90.00
#
_symmetry.space_group_name_H-M   'P 1'
#
loop_
_entity.id
_entity.type
_entity.pdbx_description
1 polymer ?
#
loop_
_entity_poly.entity_id
_entity_poly.type
_entity_poly.pdbx_seq_one_letter_code
_entity_poly.pdbx_strand_id
1 'polypeptide(L)' 'MSQVAPYAGLDPARVLDAVDAAGYAPRGRLLALPSYENRVYQVGLDAGGFVVVKF' A
#
# COMPACT_ATOMS: atom_id res chain seq x y z
N MET A 1 -15.96 -22.23 -6.76
CA MET A 1 -14.57 -21.74 -6.64
C MET A 1 -14.63 -20.37 -6.01
N SER A 2 -14.28 -20.22 -4.74
CA SER A 2 -14.21 -18.90 -4.10
C SER A 2 -13.08 -18.13 -4.76
N GLN A 3 -13.45 -17.20 -5.64
CA GLN A 3 -12.49 -16.32 -6.31
C GLN A 3 -11.93 -15.39 -5.24
N VAL A 4 -10.70 -15.68 -4.81
CA VAL A 4 -9.93 -14.80 -3.95
C VAL A 4 -9.83 -13.45 -4.67
N ALA A 5 -10.16 -12.36 -3.98
CA ALA A 5 -10.05 -11.03 -4.59
C ALA A 5 -8.60 -10.80 -5.08
N PRO A 6 -8.38 -10.13 -6.24
CA PRO A 6 -7.05 -9.97 -6.83
C PRO A 6 -6.00 -9.39 -5.86
N TYR A 7 -6.46 -8.62 -4.87
CA TYR A 7 -5.67 -7.94 -3.84
C TYR A 7 -5.66 -8.65 -2.49
N ALA A 8 -6.18 -9.87 -2.35
CA ALA A 8 -6.20 -10.57 -1.07
C ALA A 8 -4.80 -10.87 -0.50
N GLY A 9 -3.76 -10.86 -1.37
CA GLY A 9 -2.36 -11.01 -0.97
C GLY A 9 -1.61 -9.70 -0.71
N LEU A 10 -2.28 -8.54 -0.72
CA LEU A 10 -1.70 -7.24 -0.35
C LEU A 10 -1.71 -7.06 1.17
N ASP A 11 -0.85 -7.81 1.84
CA ASP A 11 -0.54 -7.58 3.25
C ASP A 11 0.31 -6.31 3.44
N PRO A 12 0.35 -5.73 4.65
CA PRO A 12 1.08 -4.49 4.90
C PRO A 12 2.56 -4.55 4.54
N ALA A 13 3.25 -5.68 4.77
CA ALA A 13 4.67 -5.80 4.45
C ALA A 13 4.87 -5.72 2.93
N ARG A 14 4.04 -6.42 2.16
CA ARG A 14 4.11 -6.38 0.71
C ARG A 14 3.87 -4.99 0.11
N VAL A 15 3.00 -4.19 0.73
CA VAL A 15 2.80 -2.79 0.31
C VAL A 15 4.04 -1.94 0.63
N LEU A 16 4.63 -2.10 1.81
CA LEU A 16 5.83 -1.36 2.20
C LEU A 16 7.02 -1.73 1.30
N ASP A 17 7.22 -3.01 1.02
CA ASP A 17 8.26 -3.50 0.11
C ASP A 17 8.08 -2.93 -1.31
N ALA A 18 6.83 -2.85 -1.80
CA ALA A 18 6.55 -2.25 -3.10
C ALA A 18 6.85 -0.74 -3.14
N VAL A 19 6.59 -0.03 -2.04
CA VAL A 19 6.90 1.40 -1.89
C VAL A 19 8.42 1.62 -1.83
N ASP A 20 9.13 0.76 -1.11
CA ASP A 20 10.60 0.74 -1.03
C ASP A 20 11.24 0.46 -2.40
N ALA A 21 10.77 -0.56 -3.10
CA ALA A 21 11.20 -0.90 -4.45
C ALA A 21 10.92 0.22 -5.48
N ALA A 22 9.92 1.07 -5.22
CA ALA A 22 9.61 2.25 -6.03
C ALA A 22 10.52 3.46 -5.71
N GLY A 23 11.46 3.33 -4.76
CA GLY A 23 12.44 4.36 -4.43
C GLY A 23 12.02 5.33 -3.31
N TYR A 24 10.98 5.00 -2.55
CA TYR A 24 10.55 5.77 -1.38
C TYR A 24 10.98 5.06 -0.09
N ALA A 25 11.22 5.79 1.00
CA ALA A 25 11.54 5.19 2.30
C ALA A 25 10.30 5.18 3.22
N PRO A 26 9.53 4.07 3.30
CA PRO A 26 8.30 4.02 4.08
C PRO A 26 8.56 3.77 5.57
N ARG A 27 7.86 4.52 6.44
CA ARG A 27 8.03 4.47 7.90
C ARG A 27 7.12 3.45 8.61
N GLY A 28 6.57 2.48 7.87
CA GLY A 28 5.62 1.49 8.41
C GLY A 28 4.23 2.02 8.77
N ARG A 29 3.93 3.29 8.48
CA ARG A 29 2.58 3.86 8.67
C ARG A 29 1.75 3.67 7.41
N LEU A 30 0.74 2.82 7.49
CA LEU A 30 -0.14 2.48 6.37
C LEU A 30 -1.61 2.76 6.73
N LEU A 31 -2.30 3.53 5.90
CA LEU A 31 -3.74 3.81 6.04
C LEU A 31 -4.47 3.37 4.77
N ALA A 32 -5.41 2.44 4.90
CA ALA A 32 -6.28 2.05 3.78
C ALA A 32 -7.27 3.18 3.48
N LEU A 33 -7.34 3.59 2.22
CA LEU A 33 -8.28 4.62 1.75
C LEU A 33 -9.47 3.96 1.05
N PRO A 34 -10.68 4.53 1.18
CA PRO A 34 -11.84 4.03 0.46
C PRO A 34 -11.63 4.20 -1.05
N SER A 35 -11.81 3.11 -1.80
CA SER A 35 -11.78 3.08 -3.26
C SER A 35 -12.68 1.95 -3.73
N TYR A 36 -13.35 2.15 -4.87
CA TYR A 36 -14.32 1.19 -5.41
C TYR A 36 -13.67 0.08 -6.22
N GLU A 37 -12.59 0.37 -6.95
CA GLU A 37 -11.99 -0.58 -7.90
C GLU A 37 -10.60 -1.06 -7.49
N ASN A 38 -9.81 -0.21 -6.83
CA ASN A 38 -8.40 -0.48 -6.54
C ASN A 38 -8.15 -0.58 -5.04
N ARG A 39 -7.06 -1.23 -4.64
CA ARG A 39 -6.61 -1.14 -3.25
C ARG A 39 -5.69 0.08 -3.10
N VAL A 40 -6.19 1.10 -2.42
CA VAL A 40 -5.48 2.36 -2.21
C VAL A 40 -4.98 2.46 -0.78
N TYR A 41 -3.71 2.81 -0.62
CA TYR A 41 -3.10 3.07 0.67
C TYR A 41 -2.41 4.43 0.69
N GLN A 42 -2.53 5.13 1.80
CA GLN A 42 -1.63 6.21 2.15
C GLN A 42 -0.47 5.65 2.99
N VAL A 43 0.76 5.92 2.57
CA VAL A 43 1.98 5.40 3.18
C VAL A 43 2.83 6.56 3.69
N GLY A 44 3.09 6.58 5.00
CA GLY A 44 3.96 7.58 5.61
C GLY A 44 5.43 7.33 5.28
N LEU A 45 6.19 8.40 5.04
CA LEU A 45 7.62 8.32 4.72
C LEU A 45 8.49 8.72 5.91
N ASP A 46 9.75 8.26 5.90
CA ASP A 46 10.72 8.61 6.94
C ASP A 46 11.13 10.08 6.95
N ALA A 47 11.24 10.70 5.77
CA ALA A 47 11.51 12.14 5.64
C ALA A 47 10.32 13.02 6.05
N GLY A 48 9.21 12.42 6.50
CA GLY A 48 7.93 13.08 6.73
C GLY A 48 7.05 13.10 5.48
N GLY A 49 5.78 13.49 5.68
CA GLY A 49 4.77 13.44 4.62
C GLY A 49 4.28 12.02 4.32
N PHE A 50 3.64 11.86 3.16
CA PHE A 50 3.10 10.57 2.70
C PHE A 50 3.02 10.50 1.17
N VAL A 51 2.98 9.28 0.66
CA VAL A 51 2.57 8.96 -0.71
C VAL A 51 1.24 8.24 -0.71
N VAL A 52 0.52 8.31 -1.83
CA VAL A 52 -0.67 7.49 -2.09
C VAL A 52 -0.31 6.47 -3.15
N VAL A 53 -0.50 5.20 -2.82
CA VAL A 53 -0.24 4.07 -3.73
C VAL A 53 -1.54 3.37 -4.08
N LYS A 54 -1.61 2.86 -5.31
CA LYS A 54 -2.77 2.19 -5.88
C LYS A 54 -2.32 0.87 -6.52
N PHE A 55 -3.01 -0.20 -6.17
CA PHE A 55 -2.81 -1.55 -6.71
C PHE A 55 -4.10 -2.08 -7.32
#